data_AF-E2DP38-F1
#
_entry.id   AF-E2DP38-F1
#
_cell.length_a   1.000
_cell.length_b   1.000
_cell.length_c   1.000
_cell.angle_alpha   90.00
_cell.angle_beta   90.00
_cell.angle_gamma   90.00
#
_symmetry.space_group_name_H-M   'P 1'
#
loop_
_entity.id
_entity.type
_entity.pdbx_description
1 polymer ?
#
loop_
_entity_poly.entity_id
_entity_poly.type
_entity_poly.pdbx_seq_one_letter_code
_entity_poly.pdbx_strand_id
1 'polypeptide(L)'
;ISFYYKMNKLISLVSTGAALSNIILNYIFINIFGYQAAAYTTLLCYILLAFSHFFLYRFLLKKEEIHEELYNMKMILIISLILLIILFLILVIYNLAIIRYAIIAIILFLLFTKRNKIITSLKS
;
A
#
# COMPACT_ATOMS: atom_id res chain seq x y z
N ILE A 1 -7.55 6.92 29.13
CA ILE A 1 -8.31 5.87 28.36
C ILE A 1 -9.26 6.50 27.33
N SER A 2 -10.11 7.48 27.68
CA SER A 2 -11.04 8.15 26.74
C SER A 2 -10.33 8.85 25.56
N PHE A 3 -9.21 9.53 25.80
CA PHE A 3 -8.42 10.19 24.75
C PHE A 3 -7.91 9.22 23.68
N TYR A 4 -7.32 8.09 24.09
CA TYR A 4 -6.83 7.06 23.17
C TYR A 4 -7.96 6.46 22.32
N TYR A 5 -9.14 6.24 22.90
CA TYR A 5 -10.29 5.73 22.17
C TYR A 5 -10.80 6.73 21.11
N LYS A 6 -10.87 8.02 21.47
CA LYS A 6 -11.25 9.11 20.56
C LYS A 6 -10.24 9.27 19.42
N MET A 7 -8.94 9.20 19.73
CA MET A 7 -7.86 9.23 18.74
C MET A 7 -7.98 8.05 17.76
N ASN A 8 -8.16 6.83 18.28
CA ASN A 8 -8.27 5.63 17.44
C ASN A 8 -9.49 5.69 16.51
N LYS A 9 -10.63 6.23 16.99
CA LYS A 9 -11.83 6.44 16.17
C LYS A 9 -11.59 7.42 15.02
N LEU A 10 -10.85 8.51 15.26
CA LEU A 10 -10.51 9.47 14.21
C LEU A 10 -9.51 8.90 13.19
N ILE A 11 -8.50 8.17 13.65
CA ILE A 11 -7.54 7.44 12.80
C ILE A 11 -8.29 6.44 11.91
N SER A 12 -9.24 5.70 12.48
CA SER A 12 -10.09 4.77 11.72
C SER A 12 -10.92 5.50 10.66
N LEU A 13 -11.54 6.63 11.00
CA LEU A 13 -12.33 7.43 10.05
C LEU A 13 -11.48 7.91 8.86
N VAL A 14 -10.27 8.42 9.13
CA VAL A 14 -9.33 8.85 8.08
C VAL A 14 -8.93 7.68 7.17
N SER A 15 -8.68 6.51 7.77
CA SER A 15 -8.29 5.30 7.02
C SER A 15 -9.43 4.80 6.12
N THR A 16 -10.67 4.81 6.62
CA THR A 16 -11.86 4.49 5.82
C THR A 16 -12.05 5.48 4.67
N GLY A 17 -11.89 6.78 4.94
CA GLY A 17 -11.96 7.82 3.91
C GLY A 17 -10.90 7.62 2.81
N ALA A 18 -9.66 7.31 3.19
CA ALA A 18 -8.59 7.03 2.23
C ALA A 18 -8.85 5.75 1.41
N ALA A 19 -9.40 4.71 2.03
CA ALA A 19 -9.76 3.47 1.32
C ALA A 19 -10.86 3.71 0.27
N LEU A 20 -11.90 4.49 0.63
CA LEU A 20 -12.94 4.90 -0.32
C LEU A 20 -12.37 5.73 -1.47
N SER A 21 -11.52 6.71 -1.15
CA SER A 21 -10.81 7.50 -2.16
C SER A 21 -9.99 6.60 -3.10
N ASN A 22 -9.28 5.59 -2.58
CA ASN A 22 -8.51 4.66 -3.42
C ASN A 22 -9.41 3.89 -4.40
N ILE A 23 -10.58 3.42 -3.96
CA ILE A 23 -11.55 2.73 -4.83
C ILE A 23 -12.05 3.67 -5.93
N ILE A 24 -12.43 4.90 -5.57
CA ILE A 24 -12.96 5.90 -6.52
C ILE A 24 -11.88 6.29 -7.53
N LEU A 25 -10.67 6.59 -7.07
CA LEU A 25 -9.55 6.92 -7.95
C LEU A 25 -9.24 5.73 -8.86
N ASN A 26 -9.11 4.52 -8.33
CA ASN A 26 -8.86 3.33 -9.15
C ASN A 26 -9.94 3.15 -10.22
N TYR A 27 -11.22 3.32 -9.89
CA TYR A 27 -12.30 3.22 -10.87
C TYR A 27 -12.14 4.22 -12.03
N ILE A 28 -11.83 5.48 -11.73
CA ILE A 28 -11.66 6.53 -12.75
C ILE A 28 -10.38 6.30 -13.57
N PHE A 29 -9.24 6.13 -12.90
CA PHE A 29 -7.93 6.05 -13.54
C PHE A 29 -7.71 4.75 -14.31
N ILE A 30 -8.26 3.61 -13.86
CA ILE A 30 -8.19 2.36 -14.63
C ILE A 30 -8.95 2.50 -15.95
N ASN A 31 -10.10 3.19 -15.96
CA ASN A 31 -10.88 3.36 -17.18
C ASN A 31 -10.17 4.25 -18.22
N ILE A 32 -9.36 5.22 -17.76
CA ILE A 32 -8.66 6.16 -18.65
C ILE A 32 -7.27 5.65 -19.06
N PHE A 33 -6.50 5.12 -18.11
CA PHE A 33 -5.07 4.80 -18.27
C PHE A 33 -4.78 3.29 -18.22
N GLY A 34 -5.79 2.45 -18.05
CA GLY A 34 -5.66 1.00 -17.93
C GLY A 34 -5.21 0.51 -16.55
N TYR A 35 -5.06 -0.81 -16.41
CA TYR A 35 -4.85 -1.45 -15.10
C TYR A 35 -3.57 -1.00 -14.37
N GLN A 36 -2.55 -0.56 -15.10
CA GLN A 36 -1.28 -0.10 -14.52
C GLN A 36 -1.48 1.14 -13.65
N ALA A 37 -2.48 1.97 -13.96
CA ALA A 37 -2.82 3.16 -13.20
C ALA A 37 -3.17 2.84 -11.75
N ALA A 38 -3.78 1.68 -11.49
CA ALA A 38 -4.15 1.22 -10.15
C ALA A 38 -2.94 1.16 -9.19
N ALA A 39 -1.76 0.81 -9.69
CA ALA A 39 -0.54 0.77 -8.88
C ALA A 39 -0.13 2.18 -8.44
N TYR A 40 -0.13 3.14 -9.37
CA TYR A 40 0.24 4.54 -9.12
C TYR A 40 -0.77 5.25 -8.21
N THR A 41 -2.06 5.07 -8.46
CA THR A 41 -3.13 5.65 -7.62
C THR A 41 -3.14 5.04 -6.21
N THR A 42 -2.88 3.74 -6.07
CA THR A 42 -2.75 3.10 -4.75
C THR A 42 -1.57 3.67 -3.97
N LEU A 43 -0.41 3.87 -4.62
CA LEU A 43 0.74 4.54 -4.00
C LEU A 43 0.37 5.95 -3.55
N LEU A 44 -0.27 6.73 -4.43
CA LEU A 44 -0.71 8.10 -4.12
C LEU A 44 -1.65 8.12 -2.91
N CYS A 45 -2.63 7.21 -2.85
CA CYS A 45 -3.55 7.11 -1.73
C CYS A 45 -2.84 6.74 -0.42
N TYR A 46 -1.81 5.89 -0.45
CA TYR A 46 -1.01 5.60 0.74
C TYR A 46 -0.16 6.78 1.20
N ILE A 47 0.37 7.58 0.27
CA ILE A 47 1.05 8.85 0.58
C ILE A 47 0.07 9.78 1.30
N LEU A 48 -1.11 10.01 0.71
CA LEU A 48 -2.15 10.88 1.29
C LEU A 48 -2.62 10.38 2.66
N LEU A 49 -2.74 9.07 2.84
CA LEU A 49 -3.09 8.46 4.13
C LEU A 49 -2.03 8.74 5.19
N ALA A 50 -0.74 8.57 4.87
CA ALA A 50 0.36 8.86 5.78
C ALA A 50 0.38 10.34 6.20
N PHE A 51 0.21 11.25 5.24
CA PHE A 51 0.10 12.69 5.53
C PHE A 51 -1.12 13.01 6.40
N SER A 52 -2.27 12.42 6.09
CA SER A 52 -3.51 12.64 6.85
C SER A 52 -3.36 12.20 8.31
N HIS A 53 -2.73 11.04 8.56
CA HIS A 53 -2.43 10.57 9.91
C HIS A 53 -1.47 11.52 10.65
N PHE A 54 -0.43 12.01 9.97
CA PHE A 54 0.50 12.97 10.56
C PHE A 54 -0.19 14.29 10.96
N PHE A 55 -1.01 14.84 10.06
CA PHE A 55 -1.77 16.06 10.33
C PHE A 55 -2.79 15.86 11.45
N LEU A 56 -3.55 14.76 11.43
CA LEU A 56 -4.53 14.44 12.46
C LEU A 56 -3.86 14.32 13.83
N TYR A 57 -2.74 13.61 13.91
CA TYR A 57 -2.00 13.44 15.15
C TYR A 57 -1.49 14.79 15.69
N ARG A 58 -0.85 15.61 14.85
CA ARG A 58 -0.34 16.92 15.27
C ARG A 58 -1.47 17.87 15.68
N PHE A 59 -2.61 17.79 15.00
CA PHE A 59 -3.83 18.54 15.35
C PHE A 59 -4.39 18.12 16.72
N LEU A 60 -4.43 16.81 17.02
CA LEU A 60 -4.90 16.28 18.29
C LEU A 60 -4.00 16.65 19.47
N LEU A 61 -2.67 16.57 19.30
CA LEU A 61 -1.72 17.03 20.32
C LEU A 61 -1.92 18.51 20.67
N LYS A 62 -2.06 19.37 19.65
CA LYS A 62 -2.27 20.80 19.86
C LYS A 62 -3.63 21.10 20.53
N LYS A 63 -4.67 20.34 20.16
CA LYS A 63 -6.03 20.56 20.66
C LYS A 63 -6.18 20.22 22.14
N GLU A 64 -5.45 19.22 22.62
CA GLU A 64 -5.61 18.71 23.99
C GLU A 64 -4.45 19.14 24.91
N GLU A 65 -3.63 20.11 24.46
CA GLU A 65 -2.51 20.71 25.20
C GLU A 65 -1.52 19.70 25.80
N ILE A 66 -1.40 18.54 25.13
CA ILE A 66 -0.53 17.46 25.59
C ILE A 66 0.87 17.73 25.07
N HIS A 67 1.77 18.09 25.98
CA HIS A 67 3.19 18.31 25.69
C HIS A 67 4.04 17.03 25.70
N GLU A 68 3.46 15.91 26.16
CA GLU A 68 4.12 14.61 26.13
C GLU A 68 3.85 13.88 24.81
N GLU A 69 4.93 13.35 24.20
CA GLU A 69 4.82 12.47 23.04
C GLU A 69 4.23 11.11 23.46
N LEU A 70 2.90 10.99 23.51
CA LEU A 70 2.19 9.73 23.78
C LEU A 70 2.55 8.62 22.76
N TYR A 71 3.04 9.02 21.58
CA TYR A 71 3.59 8.15 20.56
C TYR A 71 4.89 8.77 20.05
N ASN A 72 5.91 7.93 19.83
CA ASN A 72 7.16 8.38 19.25
C ASN A 72 6.94 8.76 17.78
N MET A 73 6.80 10.06 17.53
CA MET A 73 6.46 10.59 16.22
C MET A 73 7.53 10.30 15.16
N LYS A 74 8.78 10.22 15.59
CA LYS A 74 9.88 9.80 14.72
C LYS A 74 9.64 8.38 14.22
N MET A 75 9.18 7.48 15.09
CA MET A 75 8.92 6.08 14.72
C MET A 75 7.77 5.96 13.70
N ILE A 76 6.66 6.67 13.90
CA ILE A 76 5.52 6.64 12.97
C ILE A 76 5.92 7.20 11.59
N LEU A 77 6.68 8.31 11.59
CA LEU A 77 7.20 8.89 10.35
C LEU A 77 8.17 7.95 9.64
N ILE A 78 9.10 7.31 10.36
CA ILE A 78 10.06 6.36 9.79
C ILE A 78 9.33 5.16 9.18
N ILE A 79 8.37 4.57 9.89
CA ILE A 79 7.59 3.43 9.38
C ILE A 79 6.82 3.83 8.12
N SER A 80 6.16 4.99 8.14
CA SER A 80 5.42 5.51 6.98
C SER A 80 6.35 5.74 5.79
N LEU A 81 7.53 6.33 6.01
CA LEU A 81 8.51 6.60 4.98
C LEU A 81 9.07 5.31 4.37
N ILE A 82 9.44 4.33 5.20
CA ILE A 82 9.91 3.01 4.75
C ILE A 82 8.85 2.33 3.90
N LEU A 83 7.59 2.35 4.34
CA LEU A 83 6.47 1.75 3.61
C LEU A 83 6.29 2.39 2.23
N LEU A 84 6.38 3.73 2.15
CA LEU A 84 6.33 4.46 0.87
C LEU A 84 7.51 4.12 -0.04
N ILE A 85 8.73 4.01 0.49
CA ILE A 85 9.91 3.61 -0.28
C ILE A 85 9.74 2.21 -0.85
N ILE A 86 9.27 1.25 -0.04
CA ILE A 86 9.02 -0.13 -0.49
C ILE A 86 7.98 -0.15 -1.62
N LEU A 87 6.85 0.55 -1.44
CA LEU A 87 5.80 0.63 -2.46
C LEU A 87 6.29 1.28 -3.75
N PHE A 88 7.10 2.34 -3.65
CA PHE A 88 7.71 2.99 -4.81
C PHE A 88 8.67 2.03 -5.53
N LEU A 89 9.50 1.30 -4.79
CA LEU A 89 10.43 0.32 -5.36
C LEU A 89 9.68 -0.79 -6.09
N ILE A 90 8.58 -1.31 -5.51
CA ILE A 90 7.70 -2.29 -6.15
C ILE A 90 7.17 -1.73 -7.47
N LEU A 91 6.75 -0.47 -7.51
CA LEU A 91 6.23 0.19 -8.71
C LEU A 91 7.28 0.33 -9.81
N VAL A 92 8.51 0.72 -9.45
CA VAL A 92 9.64 0.82 -10.39
C VAL A 92 9.98 -0.56 -10.95
N ILE A 93 10.05 -1.57 -10.09
CA ILE A 93 10.27 -2.98 -10.48
C ILE A 93 9.15 -3.46 -11.41
N TYR A 94 7.90 -3.09 -11.13
CA TYR A 94 6.72 -3.48 -11.90
C TYR A 94 6.75 -2.89 -13.32
N ASN A 95 7.26 -1.68 -13.47
CA ASN A 95 7.34 -1.01 -14.78
C ASN A 95 8.51 -1.52 -15.64
N LEU A 96 9.47 -2.25 -15.06
CA LEU A 96 10.52 -2.94 -15.81
C LEU A 96 9.94 -4.17 -16.51
N ALA A 97 9.49 -4.00 -17.75
CA ALA A 97 9.01 -5.08 -18.62
C ALA A 97 9.93 -6.31 -18.62
N ILE A 98 11.24 -6.10 -18.47
CA ILE A 98 12.28 -7.12 -18.34
C ILE A 98 12.00 -8.13 -17.21
N ILE A 99 11.56 -7.67 -16.04
CA ILE A 99 11.29 -8.53 -14.89
C ILE A 99 10.01 -9.34 -15.12
N ARG A 100 9.00 -8.73 -15.75
CA ARG A 100 7.76 -9.44 -16.15
C ARG A 100 8.06 -10.60 -17.08
N TYR A 101 8.91 -10.39 -18.10
CA TYR A 101 9.30 -11.45 -19.03
C TYR A 101 10.24 -12.48 -18.40
N ALA A 102 11.13 -12.08 -17.49
CA ALA A 102 11.98 -13.00 -16.75
C ALA A 102 11.18 -13.97 -15.88
N ILE A 103 10.15 -13.49 -15.16
CA ILE A 103 9.27 -14.35 -14.35
C ILE A 103 8.49 -15.33 -15.24
N ILE A 104 7.93 -14.87 -16.37
CA ILE A 104 7.23 -15.74 -17.32
C ILE A 104 8.19 -16.82 -17.85
N ALA A 105 9.42 -16.45 -18.20
CA ALA A 105 10.44 -17.39 -18.67
C ALA A 105 10.79 -18.44 -17.60
N ILE A 106 10.95 -18.04 -16.33
CA ILE A 106 11.22 -18.96 -15.21
C ILE A 106 10.04 -19.90 -14.98
N ILE A 107 8.80 -19.41 -15.00
CA ILE A 107 7.60 -20.24 -14.85
C ILE A 107 7.51 -21.27 -15.99
N LEU A 108 7.71 -20.83 -17.23
CA LEU A 108 7.72 -21.72 -18.39
C LEU A 108 8.84 -22.77 -18.27
N PHE A 109 10.04 -22.37 -17.82
CA PHE A 109 11.16 -23.28 -17.60
C PHE A 109 10.87 -24.33 -16.52
N LEU A 110 10.26 -23.91 -15.40
CA LEU A 110 9.83 -24.81 -14.32
C LEU A 110 8.73 -25.77 -14.78
N LEU A 111 7.74 -25.27 -15.53
CA LEU A 111 6.71 -26.10 -16.13
C LEU A 111 7.31 -27.11 -17.11
N PHE A 112 8.29 -26.70 -17.92
CA PHE A 112 8.94 -27.57 -18.89
C PHE A 112 9.75 -28.68 -18.20
N THR A 113 10.49 -28.36 -17.14
CA THR A 113 11.25 -29.34 -16.35
C THR A 113 10.36 -30.25 -15.52
N LYS A 114 9.20 -29.76 -15.04
CA LYS A 114 8.23 -30.56 -14.26
C LYS A 114 7.11 -31.16 -15.10
N ARG A 115 7.11 -30.98 -16.43
CA ARG A 115 6.02 -31.40 -17.34
C ARG A 115 5.65 -32.87 -17.18
N ASN A 116 6.64 -33.74 -17.01
CA ASN A 116 6.42 -35.18 -16.87
C ASN A 116 5.72 -35.53 -15.54
N LYS A 117 5.94 -34.75 -14.46
CA LYS A 117 5.23 -34.94 -13.18
C LYS A 117 3.80 -34.42 -13.26
N ILE A 118 3.60 -33.26 -13.89
CA ILE A 118 2.27 -32.63 -14.05
C ILE A 118 1.35 -33.51 -14.91
N ILE A 119 1.83 -34.03 -16.05
CA ILE A 119 1.04 -34.89 -16.94
C ILE A 119 0.66 -36.20 -16.25
N THR A 120 1.56 -36.78 -15.44
CA THR A 120 1.27 -38.03 -14.72
C THR A 120 0.23 -37.82 -13.61
N SER A 121 0.20 -36.66 -12.94
CA SER A 121 -0.83 -36.32 -11.94
C SER A 121 -2.21 -35.97 -12.53
N LEU A 122 -2.28 -35.56 -13.79
CA LEU A 122 -3.55 -35.26 -14.48
C LEU A 122 -4.19 -36.48 -15.15
N LYS A 123 -3.45 -37.59 -15.27
CA LYS A 123 -3.90 -38.85 -15.89
C LYS A 123 -4.35 -39.90 -14.88
N SER A 124 -4.33 -39.56 -13.58
CA SER A 124 -4.90 -40.31 -12.46
C SER A 124 -6.30 -39.80 -12.13
#